data_AF-A0A3D3YY15-F1
#
_entry.id   AF-A0A3D3YY15-F1
#
_cell.length_a   1.000
_cell.length_b   1.000
_cell.length_c   1.000
_cell.angle_alpha   90.00
_cell.angle_beta   90.00
_cell.angle_gamma   90.00
#
_symmetry.space_group_name_H-M   'P 1'
#
loop_
_entity.id
_entity.type
_entity.pdbx_description
1 polymer ?
#
loop_
_entity_poly.entity_id
_entity_poly.type
_entity_poly.pdbx_seq_one_letter_code
_entity_poly.pdbx_strand_id
1 'polypeptide(L)'
;MASWGRRIRRRRQGDFELHLPPEEREVLRSLPSQLRELVDVNDPAVKRLFPVAHPEDPELEAEYREMVGDDLAAGRLGALGIMEATVEAERLNEE
;
A
#
# COMPACT_ATOMS: atom_id res chain seq x y z
N MET A 1 -13.54 -10.70 12.36
CA MET A 1 -12.28 -11.02 11.66
C MET A 1 -12.59 -11.29 10.20
N ALA A 2 -12.23 -10.37 9.30
CA ALA A 2 -12.48 -10.52 7.87
C ALA A 2 -11.71 -11.73 7.31
N SER A 3 -12.41 -12.68 6.68
CA SER A 3 -11.77 -13.86 6.09
C SER A 3 -11.25 -13.54 4.68
N TRP A 4 -10.13 -12.82 4.60
CA TRP A 4 -9.47 -12.44 3.34
C TRP A 4 -9.16 -13.66 2.45
N GLY A 5 -8.86 -14.83 3.04
CA GLY A 5 -8.60 -16.07 2.31
C GLY A 5 -9.78 -16.62 1.48
N ARG A 6 -11.01 -16.11 1.68
CA ARG A 6 -12.17 -16.42 0.81
C ARG A 6 -12.42 -15.36 -0.27
N ARG A 7 -11.83 -14.17 -0.12
CA ARG A 7 -12.06 -13.01 -1.00
C ARG A 7 -11.10 -13.01 -2.19
N ILE A 8 -9.90 -13.54 -2.01
CA ILE A 8 -8.87 -13.59 -3.05
C ILE A 8 -8.50 -15.04 -3.30
N ARG A 9 -8.68 -15.50 -4.54
CA ARG A 9 -8.41 -16.88 -4.93
C ARG A 9 -7.38 -16.92 -6.06
N ARG A 10 -6.21 -17.50 -5.80
CA ARG A 10 -5.24 -17.80 -6.86
C ARG A 10 -5.73 -18.97 -7.72
N ARG A 11 -5.68 -18.83 -9.03
CA ARG A 11 -5.98 -19.87 -10.00
C ARG A 11 -4.70 -20.54 -10.49
N ARG A 12 -4.85 -21.72 -11.10
CA ARG A 12 -3.72 -22.53 -11.61
C ARG A 12 -2.90 -21.83 -12.70
N GLN A 13 -3.49 -20.88 -13.40
CA GLN A 13 -2.86 -20.14 -14.50
C GLN A 13 -2.02 -18.94 -14.00
N GLY A 14 -1.97 -18.71 -12.68
CA GLY A 14 -1.25 -17.59 -12.08
C GLY A 14 -2.11 -16.36 -11.82
N ASP A 15 -3.30 -16.27 -12.44
CA ASP A 15 -4.26 -15.18 -12.20
C ASP A 15 -5.00 -15.31 -10.86
N PHE A 16 -5.48 -14.18 -10.34
CA PHE A 16 -6.22 -14.04 -9.11
C PHE A 16 -7.66 -13.65 -9.41
N GLU A 17 -8.61 -14.31 -8.75
CA GLU A 17 -10.02 -13.96 -8.76
C GLU A 17 -10.39 -13.24 -7.46
N LEU A 18 -11.12 -12.15 -7.60
CA LEU A 18 -11.49 -11.25 -6.49
C LEU A 18 -13.01 -11.30 -6.26
N HIS A 19 -13.40 -11.78 -5.08
CA HIS A 19 -14.79 -11.82 -4.60
C HIS A 19 -15.01 -10.83 -3.47
N LEU A 20 -14.66 -9.57 -3.71
CA LEU A 20 -14.87 -8.45 -2.79
C LEU A 20 -16.32 -7.97 -2.88
N PRO A 21 -17.12 -8.03 -1.79
CA PRO A 21 -18.44 -7.41 -1.73
C PRO A 21 -18.38 -5.90 -2.00
N PRO A 22 -19.51 -5.29 -2.43
CA PRO A 22 -19.58 -3.87 -2.72
C PRO A 22 -19.09 -2.98 -1.56
N GLU A 23 -19.50 -3.27 -0.32
CA GLU A 23 -19.05 -2.53 0.87
C GLU A 23 -17.53 -2.61 1.08
N GLU A 24 -16.92 -3.78 0.86
CA GLU A 24 -15.46 -3.92 0.99
C GLU A 24 -14.74 -3.12 -0.12
N ARG A 25 -15.27 -3.12 -1.36
CA ARG A 25 -14.71 -2.32 -2.46
C ARG A 25 -14.83 -0.83 -2.20
N GLU A 26 -15.95 -0.37 -1.65
CA GLU A 26 -16.15 1.04 -1.32
C GLU A 26 -15.12 1.52 -0.28
N VAL A 27 -14.90 0.73 0.77
CA VAL A 27 -13.85 1.03 1.75
C VAL A 27 -12.49 1.09 1.06
N LEU A 28 -12.11 0.07 0.29
CA LEU A 28 -10.82 0.02 -0.39
C LEU A 28 -10.64 1.20 -1.36
N ARG A 29 -11.68 1.62 -2.08
CA ARG A 29 -11.64 2.77 -2.99
C ARG A 29 -11.38 4.09 -2.27
N SER A 30 -11.77 4.19 -1.00
CA SER A 30 -11.59 5.41 -0.20
C SER A 30 -10.20 5.57 0.42
N LEU A 31 -9.44 4.48 0.56
CA LEU A 31 -8.16 4.48 1.30
C LEU A 31 -7.01 5.21 0.58
N PRO A 32 -6.84 5.07 -0.75
CA PRO A 32 -5.74 5.71 -1.46
C PRO A 32 -5.68 7.23 -1.25
N SER A 33 -6.79 7.95 -1.42
CA SER A 33 -6.80 9.41 -1.21
C SER A 33 -6.42 9.79 0.22
N GLN A 34 -7.00 9.12 1.22
CA GLN A 34 -6.70 9.36 2.64
C GLN A 34 -5.21 9.11 2.95
N LEU A 35 -4.63 8.04 2.41
CA LEU A 35 -3.22 7.72 2.64
C LEU A 35 -2.27 8.70 1.94
N ARG A 36 -2.62 9.23 0.76
CA ARG A 36 -1.82 10.27 0.10
C ARG A 36 -1.72 11.53 0.95
N GLU A 37 -2.84 11.99 1.49
CA GLU A 37 -2.85 13.16 2.38
C GLU A 37 -1.93 12.97 3.60
N LEU A 38 -1.96 11.79 4.23
CA LEU A 38 -1.10 11.49 5.37
C LEU A 38 0.39 11.40 5.01
N VAL A 39 0.71 10.88 3.83
CA VAL A 39 2.11 10.82 3.33
C VAL A 39 2.62 12.23 3.02
N ASP A 40 1.82 13.05 2.35
CA ASP A 40 2.20 14.42 1.95
C ASP A 40 2.51 15.33 3.16
N VAL A 41 1.77 15.16 4.27
CA VAL A 41 2.01 15.92 5.51
C VAL A 41 3.01 15.25 6.46
N ASN A 42 3.58 14.11 6.08
CA ASN A 42 4.47 13.30 6.91
C ASN A 42 3.87 12.99 8.30
N ASP A 43 2.62 12.54 8.31
CA ASP A 43 1.88 12.28 9.55
C ASP A 43 2.53 11.16 10.40
N PRO A 44 2.57 11.27 11.74
CA PRO A 44 3.09 10.20 12.60
C PRO A 44 2.44 8.82 12.37
N ALA A 45 1.20 8.76 11.90
CA ALA A 45 0.49 7.53 11.57
C ALA A 45 1.14 6.76 10.40
N VAL A 46 1.81 7.45 9.47
CA VAL A 46 2.51 6.81 8.34
C VAL A 46 3.94 6.39 8.66
N LYS A 47 4.42 6.59 9.89
CA LYS A 47 5.77 6.18 10.31
C LYS A 47 6.08 4.70 10.03
N ARG A 48 5.07 3.81 10.11
CA ARG A 48 5.25 2.38 9.76
C ARG A 48 5.53 2.12 8.28
N LEU A 49 5.19 3.06 7.40
CA LEU A 49 5.47 2.95 5.96
C LEU A 49 6.93 3.30 5.63
N PHE A 50 7.60 4.02 6.54
CA PHE A 50 8.99 4.46 6.47
C PHE A 50 9.82 3.79 7.59
N PRO A 51 10.25 2.53 7.39
CA PRO A 51 10.99 1.80 8.42
C PRO A 51 12.30 2.50 8.77
N VAL A 52 12.62 2.50 10.07
CA VAL A 52 13.91 2.98 10.60
C VAL A 52 14.98 1.93 10.29
N ALA A 53 16.02 2.32 9.57
CA ALA A 53 17.13 1.43 9.22
C ALA A 53 18.20 1.41 10.31
N HIS A 54 18.42 2.55 10.97
CA HIS A 54 19.47 2.73 11.97
C HIS A 54 18.89 3.23 13.30
N PRO A 55 18.26 2.36 14.11
CA PRO A 55 17.57 2.77 15.34
C PRO A 55 18.52 3.24 16.46
N GLU A 56 19.78 2.82 16.42
CA GLU A 56 20.79 3.15 17.44
C GLU A 56 21.64 4.37 17.08
N ASP A 57 21.56 4.85 15.83
CA ASP A 57 22.36 5.95 15.30
C ASP A 57 21.46 6.98 14.59
N PRO A 58 21.05 8.05 15.30
CA PRO A 58 20.17 9.08 14.73
C PRO A 58 20.79 9.87 13.58
N GLU A 59 22.11 10.00 13.54
CA GLU A 59 22.81 10.75 12.49
C GLU A 59 22.80 9.94 11.19
N LEU A 60 23.15 8.66 11.28
CA LEU A 60 23.10 7.73 10.15
C LEU A 60 21.68 7.49 9.64
N GLU A 61 20.69 7.43 10.53
CA GLU A 61 19.27 7.35 10.13
C GLU A 61 18.82 8.61 9.36
N ALA A 62 19.28 9.80 9.76
CA ALA A 62 18.95 11.04 9.06
C ALA A 62 19.55 11.07 7.65
N GLU A 63 20.82 10.69 7.50
CA GLU A 63 21.49 10.57 6.19
C GLU A 63 20.79 9.54 5.30
N TYR A 64 20.46 8.37 5.86
CA TYR A 64 19.71 7.34 5.15
C TYR A 64 18.36 7.88 4.64
N ARG A 65 17.62 8.59 5.49
CA ARG A 65 16.32 9.16 5.11
C ARG A 65 16.42 10.21 4.02
N GLU A 66 17.43 11.07 4.06
CA GLU A 66 17.66 12.04 3.00
C GLU A 66 17.94 11.33 1.66
N MET A 67 18.68 10.22 1.70
CA MET A 67 19.03 9.46 0.51
C MET A 67 17.85 8.67 -0.09
N VAL A 68 16.96 8.07 0.71
CA VAL A 68 15.94 7.14 0.21
C VAL A 68 14.48 7.56 0.47
N GLY A 69 14.25 8.65 1.21
CA GLY A 69 12.92 9.04 1.69
C GLY A 69 11.93 9.26 0.56
N ASP A 70 12.36 10.00 -0.47
CA ASP A 70 11.53 10.31 -1.64
C ASP A 70 11.21 9.06 -2.47
N ASP A 71 12.19 8.16 -2.65
CA ASP A 71 12.00 6.89 -3.37
C ASP A 71 11.02 5.97 -2.62
N LEU A 72 11.12 5.89 -1.29
CA LEU A 72 10.17 5.16 -0.46
C LEU A 72 8.76 5.75 -0.61
N ALA A 73 8.61 7.07 -0.52
CA ALA A 73 7.33 7.75 -0.68
C ALA A 73 6.74 7.48 -2.06
N ALA A 74 7.54 7.64 -3.12
CA ALA A 74 7.14 7.37 -4.50
C ALA A 74 6.66 5.91 -4.68
N GLY A 75 7.39 4.94 -4.11
CA GLY A 75 6.99 3.53 -4.14
C GLY A 75 5.65 3.27 -3.43
N ARG A 76 5.41 3.93 -2.28
CA ARG A 76 4.11 3.82 -1.57
C ARG A 76 2.98 4.45 -2.38
N LEU A 77 3.18 5.65 -2.92
CA LEU A 77 2.18 6.35 -3.73
C LEU A 77 1.86 5.58 -5.02
N GLY A 78 2.87 4.95 -5.64
CA GLY A 78 2.71 4.07 -6.79
C GLY A 78 1.83 2.85 -6.46
N ALA A 79 2.05 2.20 -5.32
CA ALA A 79 1.21 1.09 -4.88
C ALA A 79 -0.25 1.50 -4.64
N LEU A 80 -0.49 2.72 -4.13
CA LEU A 80 -1.85 3.27 -4.02
C LEU A 80 -2.49 3.51 -5.39
N GLY A 81 -1.73 3.96 -6.38
CA GLY A 81 -2.20 4.09 -7.77
C GLY A 81 -2.60 2.74 -8.39
N ILE A 82 -1.81 1.69 -8.16
CA ILE A 82 -2.17 0.32 -8.58
C ILE A 82 -3.47 -0.12 -7.91
N MET A 83 -3.61 0.13 -6.61
CA MET A 83 -4.82 -0.20 -5.87
C MET A 83 -6.06 0.49 -6.46
N GLU A 84 -6.00 1.79 -6.74
CA GLU A 84 -7.10 2.51 -7.40
C GLU A 84 -7.44 1.95 -8.78
N ALA A 85 -6.43 1.63 -9.59
CA ALA A 85 -6.65 1.09 -10.93
C ALA A 85 -7.28 -0.31 -10.91
N THR A 86 -7.07 -1.07 -9.84
CA THR A 86 -7.42 -2.49 -9.75
C THR A 86 -8.59 -2.80 -8.82
N VAL A 87 -9.03 -1.85 -7.98
CA VAL A 87 -10.03 -2.09 -6.92
C VAL A 87 -11.40 -2.54 -7.45
N GLU A 88 -11.73 -2.27 -8.72
CA GLU A 88 -12.96 -2.74 -9.38
C GLU A 88 -12.79 -4.05 -10.15
N ALA A 89 -11.55 -4.54 -10.29
CA ALA A 89 -11.29 -5.75 -11.04
C ALA A 89 -11.93 -6.97 -10.35
N GLU A 90 -12.46 -7.88 -11.17
CA GLU A 90 -12.87 -9.21 -10.72
C GLU A 90 -11.73 -10.22 -10.90
N ARG A 91 -10.75 -9.89 -11.75
CA ARG A 91 -9.59 -10.71 -12.08
C ARG A 91 -8.35 -9.85 -12.23
N LEU A 92 -7.24 -10.30 -11.64
CA LEU A 92 -5.92 -9.65 -11.75
C LEU A 92 -4.84 -10.70 -12.05
N ASN A 93 -3.72 -10.27 -12.61
CA ASN A 93 -2.49 -11.04 -12.75
C ASN A 93 -1.35 -10.31 -12.01
N GLU A 94 -0.12 -10.78 -12.17
CA GLU A 94 1.07 -10.21 -11.51
C GLU A 94 1.70 -9.05 -12.32
N GLU A 95 1.14 -8.72 -13.49
CA GLU A 95 1.57 -7.64 -14.39
C GLU A 95 0.62 -6.44 -14.27
#